data_AF-A0AAW3RQT4-F1
#
_entry.id   AF-A0AAW3RQT4-F1
#
_cell.length_a   1.000
_cell.length_b   1.000
_cell.length_c   1.000
_cell.angle_alpha   90.00
_cell.angle_beta   90.00
_cell.angle_gamma   90.00
#
_symmetry.space_group_name_H-M   'P 1'
#
loop_
_entity.id
_entity.type
_entity.pdbx_description
1 polymer ?
#
loop_
_entity_poly.entity_id
_entity_poly.type
_entity_poly.pdbx_seq_one_letter_code
_entity_poly.pdbx_strand_id
1 'polypeptide(L)'
;MAISLYYTARRKKSLSQTEISAVKEIVQRHSVNDQIEKYLTTGEGLNWESLDFTLNVKIGNVFRKGIVLSGSTKLPDNDEDATWVGVQHWCQCLSEIRGVLTHCEWHVAVDDRAIPWSHEVNAYDPAR
;
A
#
# COMPACT_ATOMS: atom_id res chain seq x y z
N MET A 1 -13.12 6.33 -15.03
CA MET A 1 -12.03 5.33 -14.96
C MET A 1 -11.45 5.48 -13.56
N ALA A 2 -11.40 4.41 -12.78
CA ALA A 2 -10.93 4.49 -11.41
C ALA A 2 -9.41 4.36 -11.36
N ILE A 3 -8.75 5.22 -10.59
CA ILE A 3 -7.31 5.24 -10.42
C ILE A 3 -6.96 4.24 -9.31
N SER A 4 -5.95 3.39 -9.53
CA SER A 4 -5.53 2.39 -8.53
C SER A 4 -4.07 2.53 -8.14
N LEU A 5 -3.79 2.33 -6.86
CA LEU A 5 -2.44 2.22 -6.32
C LEU A 5 -2.02 0.74 -6.34
N TYR A 6 -1.00 0.42 -7.11
CA TYR A 6 -0.38 -0.88 -7.21
C TYR A 6 0.89 -0.93 -6.37
N TYR A 7 1.09 -2.01 -5.62
CA TYR A 7 2.29 -2.18 -4.82
C TYR A 7 2.76 -3.62 -4.82
N THR A 8 4.07 -3.80 -4.84
CA THR A 8 4.72 -5.11 -4.83
C THR A 8 6.04 -5.03 -4.08
N ALA A 9 6.26 -6.00 -3.20
CA ALA A 9 7.54 -6.21 -2.53
C ALA A 9 8.10 -7.59 -2.89
N ARG A 10 9.39 -7.62 -3.25
CA ARG A 10 10.08 -8.83 -3.71
C ARG A 10 11.34 -9.08 -2.90
N ARG A 11 11.51 -10.33 -2.44
CA ARG A 11 12.75 -10.78 -1.80
C ARG A 11 12.94 -12.29 -1.93
N LYS A 12 14.13 -12.79 -1.57
CA LYS A 12 14.48 -14.21 -1.71
C LYS A 12 13.78 -15.12 -0.69
N LYS A 13 13.64 -14.67 0.57
CA LYS A 13 13.03 -15.44 1.67
C LYS A 13 11.59 -14.99 1.90
N SER A 14 10.68 -15.89 2.27
CA SER A 14 9.31 -15.50 2.67
C SER A 14 9.28 -14.59 3.90
N LEU A 15 8.20 -13.82 4.08
CA LEU A 15 7.91 -13.09 5.33
C LEU A 15 7.82 -14.07 6.49
N SER A 16 8.51 -13.74 7.58
CA SER A 16 8.35 -14.40 8.87
C SER A 16 7.03 -14.01 9.53
N GLN A 17 6.58 -14.80 10.50
CA GLN A 17 5.33 -14.50 11.21
C GLN A 17 5.36 -13.14 11.92
N THR A 18 6.51 -12.74 12.46
CA THR A 18 6.69 -11.42 13.10
C THR A 18 6.50 -10.28 12.10
N GLU A 19 7.09 -10.39 10.91
CA GLU A 19 6.93 -9.40 9.85
C GLU A 19 5.48 -9.35 9.35
N ILE A 20 4.83 -10.51 9.17
CA ILE A 20 3.42 -10.59 8.77
C ILE A 20 2.52 -9.89 9.79
N SER A 21 2.75 -10.15 11.08
CA SER A 21 1.97 -9.50 12.15
C SER A 21 2.20 -7.99 12.18
N ALA A 22 3.45 -7.54 12.04
CA ALA A 22 3.77 -6.11 11.98
C ALA A 22 3.11 -5.41 10.78
N VAL A 23 3.13 -6.03 9.60
CA VAL A 23 2.41 -5.52 8.41
C VAL A 23 0.92 -5.38 8.70
N LYS A 24 0.28 -6.42 9.25
CA LYS A 24 -1.15 -6.38 9.58
C LYS A 24 -1.49 -5.30 10.61
N GLU A 25 -0.63 -5.09 11.60
CA GLU A 25 -0.82 -4.04 12.60
C GLU A 25 -0.76 -2.63 11.97
N ILE A 26 0.20 -2.39 11.09
CA ILE A 26 0.31 -1.12 10.35
C ILE A 26 -0.94 -0.89 9.49
N VAL A 27 -1.38 -1.90 8.74
CA VAL A 27 -2.59 -1.79 7.92
C VAL A 27 -3.82 -1.50 8.78
N GLN A 28 -3.93 -2.14 9.94
CA GLN A 28 -5.05 -1.90 10.87
C GLN A 28 -5.02 -0.47 11.43
N ARG A 29 -3.84 0.06 11.73
CA ARG A 29 -3.66 1.45 12.21
C ARG A 29 -4.06 2.48 11.16
N HIS A 30 -3.78 2.18 9.89
CA HIS A 30 -4.16 2.99 8.74
C HIS A 30 -5.52 2.60 8.14
N SER A 31 -6.31 1.80 8.85
CA SER A 31 -7.61 1.35 8.38
C SER A 31 -8.55 2.54 8.24
N VAL A 32 -9.26 2.57 7.12
CA VAL A 32 -10.28 3.57 6.80
C VAL A 32 -11.70 3.00 6.93
N ASN A 33 -11.86 1.84 7.59
CA ASN A 33 -13.14 1.13 7.68
C ASN A 33 -14.27 2.00 8.24
N ASP A 34 -14.01 2.81 9.27
CA ASP A 34 -15.00 3.72 9.85
C ASP A 34 -15.45 4.79 8.83
N GLN A 35 -14.53 5.23 7.96
CA GLN A 35 -14.79 6.22 6.92
C GLN A 35 -15.59 5.61 5.77
N ILE A 36 -15.28 4.36 5.41
CA ILE A 36 -16.07 3.57 4.45
C ILE A 36 -17.50 3.40 4.97
N GLU A 37 -17.67 2.97 6.22
CA GLU A 37 -19.00 2.77 6.82
C GLU A 37 -19.79 4.07 6.88
N LYS A 38 -19.14 5.17 7.27
CA LYS A 38 -19.74 6.50 7.26
C LYS A 38 -20.23 6.87 5.85
N TYR A 39 -19.38 6.74 4.84
CA TYR A 39 -19.74 7.05 3.45
C TYR A 39 -20.90 6.18 2.95
N LEU A 40 -20.90 4.88 3.25
CA LEU A 40 -22.00 3.99 2.88
C LEU A 40 -23.33 4.32 3.58
N THR A 41 -23.26 4.86 4.80
CA THR A 41 -24.45 5.18 5.61
C THR A 41 -25.01 6.57 5.32
N THR A 42 -24.15 7.58 5.17
CA THR A 42 -24.57 8.99 5.06
C THR A 42 -24.36 9.56 3.66
N GLY A 43 -23.56 8.91 2.81
CA GLY A 43 -23.09 9.47 1.53
C GLY A 43 -22.03 10.57 1.70
N GLU A 44 -21.58 10.86 2.92
CA GLU A 44 -20.61 11.92 3.21
C GLU A 44 -19.20 11.37 3.37
N GLY A 45 -18.22 12.09 2.82
CA GLY A 45 -16.81 11.72 2.87
C GLY A 45 -16.32 11.13 1.55
N LEU A 46 -15.14 10.51 1.58
CA LEU A 46 -14.54 9.90 0.40
C LEU A 46 -15.01 8.46 0.23
N ASN A 47 -15.09 8.00 -1.02
CA ASN A 47 -15.41 6.62 -1.37
C ASN A 47 -14.21 5.68 -1.19
N TRP A 48 -13.69 5.64 0.04
CA TRP A 48 -12.56 4.81 0.41
C TRP A 48 -12.77 3.32 0.10
N GLU A 49 -11.67 2.62 -0.15
CA GLU A 49 -11.61 1.16 -0.17
C GLU A 49 -10.50 0.67 0.75
N SER A 50 -10.70 -0.48 1.39
CA SER A 50 -9.70 -1.07 2.28
C SER A 50 -8.45 -1.48 1.48
N LEU A 51 -7.30 -1.52 2.17
CA LEU A 51 -6.06 -1.99 1.57
C LEU A 51 -6.17 -3.49 1.20
N ASP A 52 -6.11 -3.84 -0.08
CA ASP A 52 -6.20 -5.23 -0.56
C ASP A 52 -4.82 -5.78 -0.91
N PHE A 53 -4.30 -6.68 -0.08
CA PHE A 53 -2.96 -7.21 -0.22
C PHE A 53 -2.89 -8.70 0.10
N THR A 54 -2.01 -9.38 -0.61
CA THR A 54 -1.64 -10.78 -0.37
C THR A 54 -0.17 -10.88 0.02
N LEU A 55 0.12 -11.70 1.03
CA LEU A 55 1.48 -11.93 1.52
C LEU A 55 2.00 -13.29 1.05
N ASN A 56 3.32 -13.38 0.85
CA ASN A 56 4.01 -14.60 0.40
C ASN A 56 3.42 -15.23 -0.87
N VAL A 57 2.93 -14.39 -1.79
CA VAL A 57 2.30 -14.78 -3.08
C VAL A 57 3.14 -15.78 -3.85
N LYS A 58 4.46 -15.55 -3.91
CA LYS A 58 5.40 -16.45 -4.59
C LYS A 58 6.68 -16.55 -3.79
N ILE A 59 7.03 -17.76 -3.39
CA ILE A 59 8.26 -18.02 -2.64
C ILE A 59 9.45 -17.88 -3.60
N GLY A 60 10.45 -17.12 -3.16
CA GLY A 60 11.72 -16.98 -3.89
C GLY A 60 12.60 -18.21 -3.73
N ASN A 61 13.68 -18.25 -4.49
CA ASN A 61 14.75 -19.22 -4.30
C ASN A 61 16.11 -18.52 -4.32
N VAL A 62 17.20 -19.29 -4.25
CA VAL A 62 18.57 -18.74 -4.20
C VAL A 62 18.88 -17.87 -5.43
N PHE A 63 18.27 -18.18 -6.58
CA PHE A 63 18.51 -17.56 -7.88
C PHE A 63 17.47 -16.51 -8.28
N ARG A 64 16.26 -16.51 -7.71
CA ARG A 64 15.16 -15.61 -8.09
C ARG A 64 14.39 -15.10 -6.88
N LYS A 65 14.11 -13.79 -6.86
CA LYS A 65 13.26 -13.17 -5.85
C LYS A 65 11.80 -13.56 -6.06
N GLY A 66 11.18 -13.97 -4.97
CA GLY A 66 9.75 -14.18 -4.86
C GLY A 66 8.98 -12.87 -4.72
N ILE A 67 7.65 -12.97 -4.66
CA ILE A 67 6.75 -11.88 -4.35
C ILE A 67 6.24 -12.13 -2.95
N VAL A 68 6.66 -11.28 -2.01
CA VAL A 68 6.34 -11.44 -0.59
C VAL A 68 5.18 -10.56 -0.14
N LEU A 69 4.87 -9.52 -0.90
CA LEU A 69 3.69 -8.69 -0.74
C LEU A 69 3.28 -8.20 -2.13
N SER A 70 1.99 -8.27 -2.43
CA SER A 70 1.41 -7.73 -3.67
C SER A 70 -0.01 -7.29 -3.39
N GLY A 71 -0.44 -6.22 -4.02
CA GLY A 71 -1.82 -5.78 -3.92
C GLY A 71 -2.11 -4.58 -4.80
N SER A 72 -3.38 -4.24 -4.84
CA SER A 72 -3.88 -3.06 -5.54
C SER A 72 -5.03 -2.49 -4.73
N THR A 73 -5.00 -1.19 -4.48
CA THR A 73 -6.08 -0.51 -3.78
C THR A 73 -6.60 0.59 -4.67
N LYS A 74 -7.91 0.58 -4.91
CA LYS A 74 -8.56 1.64 -5.65
C LYS A 74 -8.57 2.91 -4.80
N LEU A 75 -8.23 4.02 -5.44
CA LEU A 75 -8.19 5.31 -4.79
C LEU A 75 -9.57 5.96 -4.83
N PRO A 76 -9.93 6.76 -3.82
CA PRO A 76 -11.14 7.52 -3.85
C PRO A 76 -11.10 8.55 -5.00
N ASP A 77 -12.25 8.72 -5.66
CA ASP A 77 -12.40 9.50 -6.89
C ASP A 77 -13.70 10.32 -6.92
N ASN A 78 -14.39 10.43 -5.78
CA ASN A 78 -15.68 11.12 -5.66
C ASN A 78 -15.58 12.64 -5.41
N ASP A 79 -14.37 13.18 -5.28
CA ASP A 79 -14.07 14.60 -5.09
C ASP A 79 -12.79 14.98 -5.89
N GLU A 80 -12.56 16.27 -6.15
CA GLU A 80 -11.42 16.78 -6.92
C GLU A 80 -10.07 16.41 -6.26
N ASP A 81 -10.01 16.50 -4.93
CA ASP A 81 -8.81 16.17 -4.16
C ASP A 81 -8.82 14.73 -3.62
N ALA A 82 -9.90 13.97 -3.83
CA ALA A 82 -10.09 12.63 -3.26
C ALA A 82 -8.89 11.73 -3.55
N THR A 83 -8.51 11.65 -4.82
CA THR A 83 -7.42 10.77 -5.26
C THR A 83 -6.10 11.17 -4.61
N TRP A 84 -5.82 12.48 -4.51
CA TRP A 84 -4.58 12.96 -3.90
C TRP A 84 -4.51 12.59 -2.41
N VAL A 85 -5.60 12.81 -1.67
CA VAL A 85 -5.72 12.41 -0.25
C VAL A 85 -5.53 10.89 -0.09
N GLY A 86 -6.15 10.11 -0.98
CA GLY A 86 -6.00 8.65 -1.00
C GLY A 86 -4.57 8.19 -1.24
N VAL A 87 -3.88 8.79 -2.22
CA VAL A 87 -2.49 8.46 -2.54
C VAL A 87 -1.59 8.79 -1.35
N GLN A 88 -1.74 9.96 -0.73
CA GLN A 88 -0.94 10.35 0.43
C GLN A 88 -1.12 9.39 1.60
N HIS A 89 -2.37 9.06 1.95
CA HIS A 89 -2.70 8.13 3.03
C HIS A 89 -2.05 6.75 2.82
N TRP A 90 -2.26 6.16 1.64
CA TRP A 90 -1.71 4.83 1.35
C TRP A 90 -0.20 4.84 1.14
N CYS A 91 0.39 5.91 0.61
CA CYS A 91 1.84 6.08 0.55
C CYS A 91 2.46 6.09 1.95
N GLN A 92 1.82 6.76 2.91
CA GLN A 92 2.27 6.76 4.30
C GLN A 92 2.22 5.35 4.90
N CYS A 93 1.10 4.64 4.72
CA CYS A 93 0.95 3.25 5.15
C CYS A 93 2.04 2.34 4.54
N LEU A 94 2.24 2.40 3.22
CA LEU A 94 3.27 1.62 2.52
C LEU A 94 4.70 1.98 2.95
N SER A 95 4.93 3.22 3.37
CA SER A 95 6.22 3.67 3.90
C SER A 95 6.54 3.02 5.24
N GLU A 96 5.56 2.96 6.14
CA GLU A 96 5.69 2.21 7.40
C GLU A 96 5.90 0.72 7.16
N ILE A 97 5.15 0.12 6.21
CA ILE A 97 5.33 -1.29 5.85
C ILE A 97 6.73 -1.54 5.28
N ARG A 98 7.25 -0.64 4.45
CA ARG A 98 8.62 -0.73 3.93
C ARG A 98 9.66 -0.62 5.06
N GLY A 99 9.39 0.19 6.07
CA GLY A 99 10.22 0.30 7.27
C GLY A 99 10.38 -1.02 8.03
N VAL A 100 9.33 -1.84 8.12
CA VAL A 100 9.41 -3.16 8.75
C VAL A 100 9.96 -4.25 7.81
N LEU A 101 9.82 -4.09 6.49
CA LEU A 101 10.31 -5.02 5.47
C LEU A 101 11.64 -4.55 4.86
N THR A 102 12.70 -4.52 5.67
CA THR A 102 14.01 -3.87 5.38
C THR A 102 14.89 -4.51 4.30
N HIS A 103 14.48 -5.63 3.70
CA HIS A 103 15.24 -6.35 2.66
C HIS A 103 14.41 -6.73 1.44
N CYS A 104 13.46 -5.87 1.10
CA CYS A 104 12.59 -6.02 -0.06
C CYS A 104 12.96 -5.03 -1.17
N GLU A 105 12.92 -5.51 -2.41
CA GLU A 105 12.76 -4.62 -3.56
C GLU A 105 11.30 -4.23 -3.66
N TRP A 106 11.04 -2.93 -3.60
CA TRP A 106 9.71 -2.38 -3.63
C TRP A 106 9.43 -1.71 -4.97
N HIS A 107 8.20 -1.87 -5.43
CA HIS A 107 7.64 -1.12 -6.53
C HIS A 107 6.26 -0.65 -6.11
N VAL A 108 6.01 0.65 -6.20
CA VAL A 108 4.73 1.29 -5.92
C VAL A 108 4.42 2.19 -7.10
N ALA A 109 3.21 2.11 -7.62
CA ALA A 109 2.77 2.86 -8.79
C ALA A 109 1.30 3.24 -8.66
N VAL A 110 0.92 4.41 -9.16
CA VAL A 110 -0.47 4.81 -9.37
C VAL A 110 -0.73 4.67 -10.86
N ASP A 111 -1.63 3.75 -11.23
CA ASP A 111 -1.80 3.30 -12.60
C ASP A 111 -0.43 2.98 -13.26
N ASP A 112 -0.05 3.74 -14.30
CA ASP A 112 1.21 3.55 -15.03
C ASP A 112 2.38 4.39 -14.51
N ARG A 113 2.20 5.15 -13.42
CA ARG A 113 3.21 6.06 -12.87
C ARG A 113 3.82 5.51 -11.60
N ALA A 114 5.11 5.16 -11.65
CA ALA A 114 5.85 4.74 -10.47
C ALA A 114 6.02 5.90 -9.48
N ILE A 115 5.74 5.66 -8.20
CA ILE A 115 6.00 6.61 -7.12
C ILE A 115 7.42 6.37 -6.58
N PRO A 116 8.31 7.37 -6.64
CA PRO A 116 9.66 7.23 -6.15
C PRO A 116 9.69 7.10 -4.62
N TRP A 117 10.65 6.32 -4.14
CA TRP A 117 11.00 6.30 -2.73
C TRP A 117 11.94 7.45 -2.40
N SER A 118 11.56 8.32 -1.47
CA SER A 118 12.42 9.38 -0.97
C SER A 118 13.25 8.86 0.21
N HIS A 119 14.56 8.80 0.02
CA HIS A 119 15.51 8.42 1.09
C HIS A 119 15.68 9.48 2.17
N GLU A 120 15.32 10.74 1.89
CA GLU A 120 15.46 11.86 2.84
C GLU A 120 14.43 11.77 3.96
N VAL A 121 13.18 11.48 3.61
CA VAL A 121 12.05 11.38 4.55
C VAL A 121 11.68 9.94 4.88
N ASN A 122 12.36 8.96 4.28
CA ASN A 122 12.03 7.53 4.37
C ASN A 122 10.54 7.25 4.08
N ALA A 123 10.04 7.84 3.00
CA ALA A 123 8.65 7.68 2.58
C ALA A 123 8.50 7.70 1.06
N TYR A 124 7.39 7.14 0.57
CA TYR A 124 6.96 7.32 -0.81
C TYR A 124 6.47 8.75 -1.02
N ASP A 125 7.01 9.41 -2.04
CA ASP A 125 6.70 10.80 -2.36
C ASP A 125 5.94 10.87 -3.69
N PRO A 126 4.59 10.94 -3.66
CA PRO A 126 3.79 11.01 -4.88
C PRO A 126 3.87 12.37 -5.60
N ALA A 127 4.56 13.38 -5.02
CA ALA A 127 4.71 14.70 -5.62
C ALA A 127 5.97 14.84 -6.52
N ARG A 128 6.84 13.83 -6.55
CA ARG A 128 8.10 13.81 -7.33
C ARG A 128 8.00 12.88 -8.53
#